data_AF-A0A381ZPX4-F1
#
_entry.id   AF-A0A381ZPX4-F1
#
_cell.length_a   1.000
_cell.length_b   1.000
_cell.length_c   1.000
_cell.angle_alpha   90.00
_cell.angle_beta   90.00
_cell.angle_gamma   90.00
#
_symmetry.space_group_name_H-M   'P 1'
#
loop_
_entity.id
_entity.type
_entity.pdbx_description
1 polymer ?
#
loop_
_entity_poly.entity_id
_entity_poly.type
_entity_poly.pdbx_seq_one_letter_code
_entity_poly.pdbx_strand_id
1 'polypeptide(L)'
;MQTRIKGDSKVGEAESGLVIERRFTTAGKDPFDVFDWIEMDVEIRNPDGSIADTIEGVKLPSGFTGVPGKVCAQKYLRKAGVPKHLRKVPEEGIPVWLQRSAPDHEMLQTLDAEHRMGGETDGRELFRRLAGTWTYWGWKYNYFASEADARAYFDEMCYLIASQRSAPNSPQWFNTGLHWAYGIEGPAQGHSFVDPDSGEVEYSTNAYEHPQPHACFIQSVSDSLVGGSESIMGLWNREALLFKYGSGTGSNFSRIRGAGEPLSGGGSSSGLLSFLKIGDRAAGAIKSGGTTRRAAKMVTLDLDHPDIEEYIDWKSSEEEKVSALVIGSNILQKHANGLMDAIWEYGDDEGRFDQKANPGLHSAMVRAIREHVPQPHIQRILDLAKQGWKGVDFEVLDTDWQGEAYLTVSGQNSNNSVRVPNQFMDSVKEGGDWNLYWRTELEKSEADGREPEPCKTLDAGELWDKVAYTAWACADPGIQFDTTINEWHTCPGGGRINGSNPCSEYMFLDDTACNLASINLLHYYDLDTQTFQIDDFRHSVRLWTATLEISVLMAQFPSEEIARKSYEYRTLGLGYCNIGSLLMHMGIP
;
A
#
# COMPACT_ATOMS: atom_id res chain seq x y z
N MET A 1 50.31 49.69 22.39
CA MET A 1 50.05 48.75 23.50
C MET A 1 49.37 47.54 22.88
N GLN A 2 50.16 46.50 22.59
CA GLN A 2 49.69 45.22 22.07
C GLN A 2 48.93 44.50 23.18
N THR A 3 47.79 43.91 22.87
CA THR A 3 47.21 42.87 23.73
C THR A 3 47.07 41.59 22.91
N ARG A 4 47.80 40.59 23.38
CA ARG A 4 48.15 39.33 22.74
C ARG A 4 46.92 38.46 22.49
N ILE A 5 46.85 37.90 21.29
CA ILE A 5 46.12 36.67 20.98
C ILE A 5 46.86 35.52 21.69
N LYS A 6 46.24 34.93 22.72
CA LYS A 6 46.46 33.53 23.13
C LYS A 6 45.48 32.74 22.24
N GLY A 7 45.89 31.83 21.37
CA GLY A 7 46.84 30.74 21.59
C GLY A 7 46.00 29.46 21.48
N ASP A 8 46.18 28.74 20.37
CA ASP A 8 45.48 27.51 19.98
C ASP A 8 45.15 26.59 21.16
N SER A 9 43.87 26.50 21.50
CA SER A 9 43.33 25.27 22.06
C SER A 9 42.89 24.41 20.87
N LYS A 10 43.60 23.31 20.65
CA LYS A 10 43.14 22.21 19.80
C LYS A 10 41.66 21.95 20.11
N VAL A 11 40.79 22.23 19.14
CA VAL A 11 39.43 21.70 19.14
C VAL A 11 39.61 20.19 19.05
N GLY A 12 39.41 19.50 20.18
CA GLY A 12 39.33 18.04 20.16
C GLY A 12 38.23 17.65 19.19
N GLU A 13 38.48 16.60 18.40
CA GLU A 13 37.46 15.96 17.57
C GLU A 13 36.20 15.81 18.41
N ALA A 14 35.13 16.52 18.02
CA ALA A 14 33.82 16.25 18.58
C ALA A 14 33.52 14.77 18.32
N GLU A 15 33.06 14.04 19.33
CA GLU A 15 32.64 12.64 19.19
C GLU A 15 31.71 12.55 17.97
N SER A 16 32.17 11.88 16.90
CA SER A 16 31.40 11.77 15.66
C SER A 16 30.34 10.68 15.85
N GLY A 17 29.06 11.06 15.80
CA GLY A 17 27.94 10.13 15.87
C GLY A 17 26.80 10.60 16.79
N LEU A 18 25.69 9.87 16.78
CA LEU A 18 24.54 10.12 17.64
C LEU A 18 24.85 9.68 19.07
N VAL A 19 24.80 10.65 19.99
CA VAL A 19 24.71 10.41 21.43
C VAL A 19 23.24 10.20 21.81
N ILE A 20 22.94 9.10 22.49
CA ILE A 20 21.58 8.64 22.79
C ILE A 20 21.32 8.69 24.29
N GLU A 21 20.43 9.59 24.71
CA GLU A 21 19.91 9.63 26.07
C GLU A 21 18.96 8.44 26.30
N ARG A 22 19.01 7.85 27.50
CA ARG A 22 18.03 6.85 27.93
C ARG A 22 16.92 7.55 28.72
N ARG A 23 15.71 7.56 28.17
CA ARG A 23 14.54 8.23 28.79
C ARG A 23 13.51 7.22 29.25
N PHE A 24 13.32 6.15 28.49
CA PHE A 24 12.34 5.11 28.81
C PHE A 24 12.95 3.84 29.39
N THR A 25 14.26 3.65 29.19
CA THR A 25 14.98 2.43 29.58
C THR A 25 16.07 2.71 30.60
N THR A 26 16.57 1.65 31.24
CA THR A 26 17.69 1.73 32.19
C THR A 26 18.83 0.86 31.69
N ALA A 27 20.05 1.40 31.70
CA ALA A 27 21.24 0.66 31.26
C ALA A 27 21.41 -0.66 32.04
N GLY A 28 21.66 -1.75 31.32
CA GLY A 28 21.88 -3.08 31.89
C GLY A 28 20.63 -3.85 32.30
N LYS A 29 19.43 -3.28 32.13
CA LYS A 29 18.15 -3.99 32.28
C LYS A 29 17.58 -4.36 30.93
N ASP A 30 16.78 -5.42 30.86
CA ASP A 30 16.06 -5.75 29.63
C ASP A 30 14.97 -4.67 29.41
N PRO A 31 14.88 -4.04 28.22
CA PRO A 31 13.86 -3.03 27.95
C PRO A 31 12.42 -3.57 28.10
N PHE A 32 12.24 -4.89 28.13
CA PHE A 32 10.95 -5.54 28.31
C PHE A 32 10.54 -5.80 29.76
N ASP A 33 11.45 -5.66 30.73
CA ASP A 33 11.20 -5.95 32.16
C ASP A 33 10.15 -5.01 32.79
N VAL A 34 9.87 -3.88 32.14
CA VAL A 34 8.91 -2.87 32.61
C VAL A 34 7.46 -3.16 32.20
N PHE A 35 7.23 -4.15 31.35
CA PHE A 35 5.89 -4.48 30.86
C PHE A 35 5.32 -5.71 31.57
N ASP A 36 4.01 -5.65 31.84
CA ASP A 36 3.24 -6.86 32.09
C ASP A 36 2.96 -7.59 30.78
N TRP A 37 3.02 -8.92 30.79
CA TRP A 37 2.86 -9.75 29.61
C TRP A 37 1.58 -10.58 29.69
N ILE A 38 0.91 -10.70 28.55
CA ILE A 38 -0.26 -11.56 28.36
C ILE A 38 0.09 -12.71 27.43
N GLU A 39 -0.63 -13.81 27.57
CA GLU A 39 -0.56 -14.97 26.67
C GLU A 39 -1.96 -15.20 26.07
N MET A 40 -2.04 -15.37 24.76
CA MET A 40 -3.31 -15.58 24.05
C MET A 40 -3.15 -16.50 22.85
N ASP A 41 -4.20 -17.26 22.56
CA ASP A 41 -4.32 -18.02 21.31
C ASP A 41 -5.06 -17.17 20.27
N VAL A 42 -4.60 -17.21 19.03
CA VAL A 42 -5.13 -16.38 17.94
C VAL A 42 -5.57 -17.24 16.77
N GLU A 43 -6.87 -17.28 16.55
CA GLU A 43 -7.47 -17.89 15.37
C GLU A 43 -7.32 -16.97 14.16
N ILE A 44 -6.97 -17.56 13.02
CA ILE A 44 -6.98 -16.94 11.70
C ILE A 44 -8.21 -17.47 10.98
N ARG A 45 -9.06 -16.58 10.47
CA ARG A 45 -10.31 -16.95 9.79
C ARG A 45 -10.28 -16.55 8.32
N ASN A 46 -10.90 -17.37 7.48
CA ASN A 46 -11.20 -17.08 6.09
C ASN A 46 -12.29 -15.99 6.00
N PRO A 47 -12.46 -15.34 4.83
CA PRO A 47 -13.53 -14.36 4.61
C PRO A 47 -14.94 -14.92 4.88
N ASP A 48 -15.15 -16.21 4.65
CA ASP A 48 -16.41 -16.92 4.94
C ASP A 48 -16.62 -17.25 6.44
N GLY A 49 -15.69 -16.84 7.31
CA GLY A 49 -15.72 -17.04 8.75
C GLY A 49 -15.19 -18.38 9.24
N SER A 50 -14.85 -19.32 8.35
CA SER A 50 -14.23 -20.59 8.71
C SER A 50 -12.81 -20.40 9.27
N ILE A 51 -12.36 -21.29 10.17
CA ILE A 51 -11.00 -21.22 10.73
C ILE A 51 -10.03 -21.70 9.66
N ALA A 52 -9.08 -20.83 9.30
CA ALA A 52 -8.01 -21.10 8.37
C ALA A 52 -6.78 -21.69 9.08
N ASP A 53 -6.44 -21.16 10.25
CA ASP A 53 -5.25 -21.52 11.02
C ASP A 53 -5.35 -21.03 12.47
N THR A 54 -4.48 -21.49 13.37
CA THR A 54 -4.40 -21.03 14.77
C THR A 54 -2.94 -20.86 15.20
N ILE A 55 -2.65 -19.76 15.89
CA ILE A 55 -1.36 -19.51 16.54
C ILE A 55 -1.57 -19.60 18.05
N GLU A 56 -0.98 -20.60 18.68
CA GLU A 56 -1.11 -20.84 20.12
C GLU A 56 0.01 -20.16 20.92
N GLY A 57 -0.31 -19.75 22.16
CA GLY A 57 0.67 -19.28 23.14
C GLY A 57 1.35 -17.96 22.78
N VAL A 58 0.65 -17.06 22.06
CA VAL A 58 1.22 -15.77 21.65
C VAL A 58 1.43 -14.86 22.86
N LYS A 59 2.67 -14.39 23.06
CA LYS A 59 3.04 -13.51 24.17
C LYS A 59 3.27 -12.08 23.71
N LEU A 60 2.52 -11.14 24.27
CA LEU A 60 2.65 -9.70 23.97
C LEU A 60 2.55 -8.86 25.26
N PRO A 61 3.03 -7.60 25.26
CA PRO A 61 2.75 -6.67 26.34
C PRO A 61 1.23 -6.49 26.54
N SER A 62 0.80 -6.26 27.78
CA SER A 62 -0.62 -6.16 28.15
C SER A 62 -1.40 -5.08 27.38
N GLY A 63 -0.74 -4.03 26.91
CA GLY A 63 -1.30 -3.02 26.00
C GLY A 63 -1.80 -3.58 24.66
N PHE A 64 -1.41 -4.79 24.27
CA PHE A 64 -1.90 -5.48 23.08
C PHE A 64 -3.16 -6.32 23.33
N THR A 65 -3.79 -6.24 24.50
CA THR A 65 -5.03 -6.99 24.78
C THR A 65 -6.11 -6.69 23.74
N GLY A 66 -6.74 -7.74 23.20
CA GLY A 66 -7.86 -7.64 22.27
C GLY A 66 -7.43 -7.52 20.79
N VAL A 67 -8.01 -6.56 20.07
CA VAL A 67 -7.80 -6.41 18.61
C VAL A 67 -6.34 -6.13 18.24
N PRO A 68 -5.58 -5.26 18.94
CA PRO A 68 -4.19 -4.99 18.58
C PRO A 68 -3.31 -6.25 18.61
N GLY A 69 -3.45 -7.09 19.63
CA GLY A 69 -2.70 -8.35 19.75
C GLY A 69 -3.09 -9.37 18.69
N LYS A 70 -4.38 -9.51 18.39
CA LYS A 70 -4.85 -10.36 17.28
C LYS A 70 -4.26 -9.91 15.94
N VAL A 71 -4.30 -8.60 15.64
CA VAL A 71 -3.72 -8.05 14.41
C VAL A 71 -2.20 -8.27 14.38
N CYS A 72 -1.50 -8.04 15.50
CA CYS A 72 -0.07 -8.26 15.60
C CYS A 72 0.31 -9.71 15.33
N ALA A 73 -0.37 -10.66 15.96
CA ALA A 73 -0.13 -12.08 15.76
C ALA A 73 -0.46 -12.54 14.33
N GLN A 74 -1.61 -12.11 13.80
CA GLN A 74 -2.08 -12.55 12.48
C GLN A 74 -1.24 -11.98 11.33
N LYS A 75 -0.67 -10.79 11.49
CA LYS A 75 -0.04 -10.05 10.39
C LYS A 75 1.46 -9.84 10.54
N TYR A 76 1.94 -9.57 11.75
CA TYR A 76 3.31 -9.06 11.96
C TYR A 76 4.27 -10.07 12.57
N LEU A 77 3.77 -11.05 13.33
CA LEU A 77 4.57 -12.22 13.69
C LEU A 77 4.84 -13.08 12.46
N ARG A 78 6.11 -13.41 12.23
CA ARG A 78 6.53 -14.27 11.13
C ARG A 78 5.97 -15.67 11.35
N LYS A 79 5.13 -16.16 10.43
CA LYS A 79 4.41 -17.43 10.63
C LYS A 79 5.24 -18.68 10.38
N ALA A 80 6.26 -18.59 9.52
CA ALA A 80 7.03 -19.76 9.09
C ALA A 80 8.45 -19.39 8.70
N GLY A 81 9.33 -20.39 8.73
CA GLY A 81 10.72 -20.27 8.28
C GLY A 81 11.66 -19.68 9.33
N VAL A 82 11.25 -19.58 10.59
CA VAL A 82 12.13 -19.20 11.71
C VAL A 82 12.82 -20.46 12.25
N PRO A 83 14.16 -20.55 12.22
CA PRO A 83 14.88 -21.71 12.76
C PRO A 83 14.78 -21.80 14.29
N LYS A 84 14.59 -23.00 14.83
CA LYS A 84 14.50 -23.22 16.28
C LYS A 84 15.83 -22.97 17.01
N HIS A 85 16.95 -23.27 16.36
CA HIS A 85 18.29 -23.04 16.86
C HIS A 85 19.06 -22.15 15.91
N LEU A 86 19.71 -21.14 16.49
CA LEU A 86 20.44 -20.10 15.79
C LEU A 86 21.83 -19.98 16.42
N ARG A 87 22.81 -19.66 15.59
CA ARG A 87 24.16 -19.32 16.02
C ARG A 87 24.56 -17.93 15.52
N LYS A 88 25.35 -17.22 16.31
CA LYS A 88 25.91 -15.92 15.90
C LYS A 88 26.95 -16.12 14.82
N VAL A 89 26.94 -15.24 13.82
CA VAL A 89 27.96 -15.21 12.77
C VAL A 89 28.99 -14.14 13.13
N PRO A 90 30.25 -14.54 13.41
CA PRO A 90 31.31 -13.59 13.70
C PRO A 90 31.52 -12.63 12.52
N GLU A 91 31.56 -11.34 12.83
CA GLU A 91 31.80 -10.29 11.85
C GLU A 91 32.77 -9.28 12.45
N GLU A 92 33.83 -8.95 11.71
CA GLU A 92 34.86 -8.01 12.15
C GLU A 92 34.27 -6.61 12.33
N GLY A 93 34.63 -5.93 13.42
CA GLY A 93 34.12 -4.60 13.73
C GLY A 93 32.69 -4.56 14.30
N ILE A 94 31.97 -5.69 14.36
CA ILE A 94 30.61 -5.75 14.93
C ILE A 94 30.64 -6.35 16.34
N PRO A 95 30.11 -5.65 17.37
CA PRO A 95 30.00 -6.17 18.72
C PRO A 95 29.24 -7.51 18.76
N VAL A 96 29.70 -8.45 19.60
CA VAL A 96 29.16 -9.82 19.68
C VAL A 96 27.64 -9.86 19.88
N TRP A 97 27.08 -8.92 20.65
CA TRP A 97 25.64 -8.83 20.91
C TRP A 97 24.82 -8.40 19.68
N LEU A 98 25.44 -7.66 18.75
CA LEU A 98 24.81 -7.06 17.58
C LEU A 98 25.05 -7.87 16.29
N GLN A 99 25.92 -8.88 16.34
CA GLN A 99 26.17 -9.79 15.24
C GLN A 99 24.88 -10.49 14.80
N ARG A 100 24.75 -10.67 13.48
CA ARG A 100 23.63 -11.40 12.87
C ARG A 100 23.64 -12.87 13.32
N SER A 101 22.49 -13.52 13.17
CA SER A 101 22.35 -14.95 13.42
C SER A 101 22.18 -15.72 12.11
N ALA A 102 22.48 -17.01 12.13
CA ALA A 102 22.18 -17.96 11.05
C ALA A 102 21.64 -19.27 11.64
N PRO A 103 20.92 -20.10 10.86
CA PRO A 103 20.48 -21.41 11.30
C PRO A 103 21.67 -22.24 11.83
N ASP A 104 21.54 -22.77 13.04
CA ASP A 104 22.53 -23.71 13.58
C ASP A 104 22.23 -25.12 13.06
N HIS A 105 22.76 -25.46 11.89
CA HIS A 105 22.47 -26.74 11.25
C HIS A 105 22.86 -27.96 12.09
N GLU A 106 23.86 -27.86 12.98
CA GLU A 106 24.27 -28.96 13.84
C GLU A 106 23.22 -29.21 14.92
N MET A 107 22.78 -28.15 15.61
CA MET A 107 21.74 -28.24 16.63
C MET A 107 20.36 -28.51 16.02
N LEU A 108 20.06 -28.01 14.83
CA LEU A 108 18.79 -28.31 14.15
C LEU A 108 18.69 -29.78 13.75
N GLN A 109 19.81 -30.44 13.45
CA GLN A 109 19.82 -31.87 13.14
C GLN A 109 19.50 -32.76 14.36
N THR A 110 19.62 -32.23 15.58
CA THR A 110 19.22 -32.96 16.81
C THR A 110 17.70 -32.98 17.01
N LEU A 111 16.94 -32.22 16.22
CA LEU A 111 15.48 -32.17 16.24
C LEU A 111 14.89 -32.94 15.05
N ASP A 112 13.68 -33.47 15.26
CA ASP A 112 12.86 -34.02 14.18
C ASP A 112 12.56 -32.95 13.13
N ALA A 113 12.49 -33.36 11.86
CA ALA A 113 12.41 -32.44 10.72
C ALA A 113 11.27 -31.42 10.83
N GLU A 114 10.12 -31.82 11.38
CA GLU A 114 8.94 -30.97 11.58
C GLU A 114 9.12 -29.90 12.68
N HIS A 115 10.07 -30.09 13.61
CA HIS A 115 10.32 -29.18 14.73
C HIS A 115 11.53 -28.25 14.50
N ARG A 116 12.19 -28.34 13.35
CA ARG A 116 13.39 -27.53 13.03
C ARG A 116 13.04 -26.08 12.74
N MET A 117 11.88 -25.83 12.17
CA MET A 117 11.41 -24.53 11.72
C MET A 117 10.06 -24.23 12.35
N GLY A 118 9.78 -22.95 12.61
CA GLY A 118 8.50 -22.49 13.13
C GLY A 118 8.23 -21.03 12.75
N GLY A 119 7.45 -20.36 13.58
CA GLY A 119 7.18 -18.92 13.50
C GLY A 119 7.54 -18.20 14.80
N GLU A 120 7.46 -16.87 14.77
CA GLU A 120 7.50 -16.02 15.95
C GLU A 120 6.20 -16.21 16.75
N THR A 121 6.31 -16.47 18.05
CA THR A 121 5.15 -16.53 18.97
C THR A 121 5.30 -15.55 20.13
N ASP A 122 6.44 -14.88 20.24
CA ASP A 122 6.71 -13.92 21.30
C ASP A 122 7.03 -12.55 20.72
N GLY A 123 6.32 -11.51 21.15
CA GLY A 123 6.53 -10.13 20.70
C GLY A 123 7.97 -9.66 20.88
N ARG A 124 8.71 -10.19 21.86
CA ARG A 124 10.12 -9.86 22.06
C ARG A 124 10.98 -10.25 20.86
N GLU A 125 10.63 -11.32 20.15
CA GLU A 125 11.30 -11.73 18.92
C GLU A 125 11.12 -10.67 17.83
N LEU A 126 9.87 -10.26 17.61
CA LEU A 126 9.49 -9.22 16.65
C LEU A 126 10.16 -7.88 16.96
N PHE A 127 10.04 -7.39 18.19
CA PHE A 127 10.55 -6.07 18.58
C PHE A 127 12.09 -6.01 18.51
N ARG A 128 12.77 -7.07 18.95
CA ARG A 128 14.24 -7.17 18.84
C ARG A 128 14.71 -7.33 17.42
N ARG A 129 13.98 -8.09 16.59
CA ARG A 129 14.29 -8.22 15.17
C ARG A 129 14.34 -6.86 14.49
N LEU A 130 13.34 -6.01 14.72
CA LEU A 130 13.28 -4.67 14.16
C LEU A 130 14.39 -3.76 14.72
N ALA A 131 14.38 -3.53 16.03
CA ALA A 131 15.32 -2.62 16.69
C ALA A 131 16.78 -3.04 16.48
N GLY A 132 17.06 -4.34 16.55
CA GLY A 132 18.38 -4.91 16.37
C GLY A 132 18.91 -4.73 14.95
N THR A 133 18.06 -4.90 13.94
CA THR A 133 18.45 -4.70 12.54
C THR A 133 18.79 -3.24 12.27
N TRP A 134 17.96 -2.30 12.72
CA TRP A 134 18.27 -0.87 12.57
C TRP A 134 19.56 -0.51 13.32
N THR A 135 19.77 -1.08 14.50
CA THR A 135 21.00 -0.84 15.27
C THR A 135 22.22 -1.42 14.55
N TYR A 136 22.10 -2.60 13.94
CA TYR A 136 23.17 -3.25 13.21
C TYR A 136 23.60 -2.44 11.99
N TRP A 137 22.65 -1.98 11.18
CA TRP A 137 22.94 -1.11 10.03
C TRP A 137 23.46 0.26 10.47
N GLY A 138 22.89 0.86 11.51
CA GLY A 138 23.40 2.12 12.07
C GLY A 138 24.83 1.98 12.60
N TRP A 139 25.17 0.86 13.24
CA TRP A 139 26.54 0.59 13.71
C TRP A 139 27.52 0.47 12.54
N LYS A 140 27.17 -0.31 11.51
CA LYS A 140 28.01 -0.51 10.31
C LYS A 140 28.43 0.79 9.64
N TYR A 141 27.52 1.77 9.62
CA TYR A 141 27.74 3.04 8.95
C TYR A 141 27.95 4.21 9.93
N ASN A 142 28.50 3.91 11.12
CA ASN A 142 28.99 4.89 12.10
C ASN A 142 27.94 5.93 12.57
N TYR A 143 26.69 5.52 12.71
CA TYR A 143 25.62 6.39 13.20
C TYR A 143 25.75 6.71 14.68
N PHE A 144 26.36 5.83 15.48
CA PHE A 144 26.40 5.95 16.93
C PHE A 144 27.78 6.42 17.39
N ALA A 145 27.82 7.33 18.36
CA ALA A 145 29.08 7.84 18.91
C ALA A 145 29.87 6.76 19.68
N SER A 146 29.17 5.77 20.26
CA SER A 146 29.78 4.66 21.00
C SER A 146 28.91 3.40 21.00
N GLU A 147 29.47 2.27 21.46
CA GLU A 147 28.68 1.04 21.69
C GLU A 147 27.59 1.26 22.76
N ALA A 148 27.83 2.15 23.73
CA ALA A 148 26.84 2.50 24.75
C ALA A 148 25.63 3.21 24.13
N ASP A 149 25.86 4.09 23.16
CA ASP A 149 24.80 4.78 22.40
C ASP A 149 24.04 3.83 21.49
N ALA A 150 24.72 2.89 20.83
CA ALA A 150 24.07 1.85 20.02
C ALA A 150 23.15 0.96 20.88
N ARG A 151 23.61 0.58 22.09
CA ARG A 151 22.78 -0.16 23.05
C ARG A 151 21.60 0.67 23.56
N ALA A 152 21.83 1.96 23.85
CA ALA A 152 20.75 2.86 24.26
C ALA A 152 19.69 3.00 23.17
N TYR A 153 20.10 3.19 21.92
CA TYR A 153 19.18 3.21 20.78
C TYR A 153 18.38 1.90 20.66
N PHE A 154 19.05 0.74 20.72
CA PHE A 154 18.40 -0.57 20.66
C PHE A 154 17.32 -0.72 21.74
N ASP A 155 17.65 -0.41 22.98
CA ASP A 155 16.74 -0.55 24.12
C ASP A 155 15.56 0.42 24.02
N GLU A 156 15.82 1.70 23.72
CA GLU A 156 14.78 2.72 23.59
C GLU A 156 13.83 2.39 22.43
N MET A 157 14.34 1.92 21.29
CA MET A 157 13.49 1.50 20.16
C MET A 157 12.65 0.26 20.49
N CYS A 158 13.21 -0.72 21.21
CA CYS A 158 12.43 -1.85 21.72
C CYS A 158 11.26 -1.38 22.60
N TYR A 159 11.53 -0.46 23.53
CA TYR A 159 10.51 0.10 24.41
C TYR A 159 9.45 0.86 23.62
N LEU A 160 9.84 1.74 22.69
CA LEU A 160 8.92 2.58 21.92
C LEU A 160 7.90 1.77 21.10
N ILE A 161 8.34 0.62 20.58
CA ILE A 161 7.47 -0.27 19.82
C ILE A 161 6.60 -1.12 20.76
N ALA A 162 7.19 -1.72 21.79
CA ALA A 162 6.47 -2.57 22.74
C ALA A 162 5.41 -1.80 23.56
N SER A 163 5.64 -0.51 23.82
CA SER A 163 4.70 0.37 24.52
C SER A 163 3.61 0.98 23.62
N GLN A 164 3.63 0.70 22.31
CA GLN A 164 2.73 1.31 21.32
C GLN A 164 2.80 2.86 21.25
N ARG A 165 3.88 3.45 21.78
CA ARG A 165 4.19 4.87 21.64
C ARG A 165 4.44 5.28 20.20
N SER A 166 4.86 4.33 19.37
CA SER A 166 5.13 4.54 17.97
C SER A 166 5.19 3.22 17.20
N ALA A 167 4.90 3.28 15.92
CA ALA A 167 5.00 2.13 15.03
C ALA A 167 5.58 2.54 13.67
N PRO A 168 6.42 1.69 13.05
CA PRO A 168 6.79 1.86 11.65
C PRO A 168 5.64 1.43 10.74
N ASN A 169 5.75 1.76 9.45
CA ASN A 169 4.88 1.23 8.40
C ASN A 169 4.91 -0.30 8.31
N SER A 170 3.86 -0.89 7.74
CA SER A 170 3.70 -2.35 7.67
C SER A 170 4.88 -3.11 7.03
N PRO A 171 5.51 -2.66 5.93
CA PRO A 171 6.64 -3.38 5.33
C PRO A 171 7.85 -3.54 6.25
N GLN A 172 8.09 -2.59 7.17
CA GLN A 172 9.13 -2.77 8.18
C GLN A 172 8.85 -3.99 9.06
N TRP A 173 7.62 -4.14 9.56
CA TRP A 173 7.23 -5.30 10.38
C TRP A 173 7.42 -6.63 9.63
N PHE A 174 7.09 -6.66 8.35
CA PHE A 174 7.14 -7.88 7.52
C PHE A 174 8.56 -8.29 7.15
N ASN A 175 9.40 -7.34 6.75
CA ASN A 175 10.62 -7.62 6.01
C ASN A 175 11.90 -7.34 6.81
N THR A 176 11.87 -6.38 7.73
CA THR A 176 13.08 -5.92 8.42
C THR A 176 13.61 -6.99 9.34
N GLY A 177 14.88 -7.35 9.16
CA GLY A 177 15.61 -8.21 10.07
C GLY A 177 15.38 -9.69 9.92
N LEU A 178 14.66 -10.16 8.90
CA LEU A 178 14.51 -11.60 8.65
C LEU A 178 15.88 -12.27 8.42
N HIS A 179 16.75 -11.65 7.63
CA HIS A 179 18.11 -12.13 7.43
C HIS A 179 18.99 -11.90 8.68
N TRP A 180 18.95 -10.71 9.28
CA TRP A 180 19.79 -10.38 10.45
C TRP A 180 19.47 -11.26 11.68
N ALA A 181 18.20 -11.42 12.02
CA ALA A 181 17.77 -12.14 13.22
C ALA A 181 17.82 -13.67 13.05
N TYR A 182 17.53 -14.17 11.84
CA TYR A 182 17.26 -15.59 11.61
C TYR A 182 18.09 -16.24 10.49
N GLY A 183 18.84 -15.46 9.70
CA GLY A 183 19.54 -15.96 8.52
C GLY A 183 18.61 -16.45 7.42
N ILE A 184 17.40 -15.89 7.32
CA ILE A 184 16.46 -16.21 6.25
C ILE A 184 16.97 -15.61 4.94
N GLU A 185 17.04 -16.44 3.90
CA GLU A 185 17.50 -16.07 2.56
C GLU A 185 16.41 -16.37 1.52
N GLY A 186 16.57 -15.80 0.32
CA GLY A 186 15.71 -16.10 -0.83
C GLY A 186 16.39 -15.75 -2.14
N PRO A 187 15.94 -16.33 -3.27
CA PRO A 187 16.56 -16.09 -4.57
C PRO A 187 16.45 -14.62 -4.97
N ALA A 188 17.48 -14.10 -5.64
CA ALA A 188 17.47 -12.77 -6.25
C ALA A 188 16.27 -12.58 -7.19
N GLN A 189 15.67 -11.38 -7.17
CA GLN A 189 14.46 -11.06 -7.96
C GLN A 189 14.63 -9.81 -8.82
N GLY A 190 15.87 -9.38 -9.04
CA GLY A 190 16.16 -8.17 -9.82
C GLY A 190 15.97 -6.86 -9.05
N HIS A 191 16.05 -6.90 -7.71
CA HIS A 191 16.11 -5.67 -6.91
C HIS A 191 17.51 -5.07 -6.94
N SER A 192 17.58 -3.76 -6.84
CA SER A 192 18.82 -2.98 -6.80
C SER A 192 18.91 -2.20 -5.48
N PHE A 193 20.13 -1.89 -5.06
CA PHE A 193 20.42 -1.01 -3.93
C PHE A 193 21.64 -0.14 -4.28
N VAL A 194 21.88 0.91 -3.51
CA VAL A 194 23.13 1.66 -3.62
C VAL A 194 24.04 1.19 -2.50
N ASP A 195 25.23 0.71 -2.85
CA ASP A 195 26.26 0.40 -1.86
C ASP A 195 26.73 1.72 -1.21
N PRO A 196 26.55 1.91 0.11
CA PRO A 196 26.91 3.17 0.74
C PRO A 196 28.41 3.47 0.77
N ASP A 197 29.27 2.45 0.64
CA ASP A 197 30.73 2.63 0.65
C ASP A 197 31.25 3.09 -0.72
N SER A 198 30.75 2.50 -1.81
CA SER A 198 31.14 2.86 -3.18
C SER A 198 30.28 3.98 -3.78
N GLY A 199 29.03 4.13 -3.35
CA GLY A 199 28.03 5.01 -3.94
C GLY A 199 27.43 4.50 -5.25
N GLU A 200 27.77 3.28 -5.67
CA GLU A 200 27.34 2.69 -6.94
C GLU A 200 26.07 1.84 -6.77
N VAL A 201 25.29 1.74 -7.84
CA VAL A 201 24.10 0.88 -7.85
C VAL A 201 24.53 -0.57 -8.07
N GLU A 202 24.10 -1.45 -7.18
CA GLU A 202 24.33 -2.90 -7.25
C GLU A 202 23.02 -3.69 -7.28
N TYR A 203 23.10 -4.98 -7.61
CA TYR A 203 21.97 -5.89 -7.60
C TYR A 203 22.00 -6.81 -6.40
N SER A 204 20.84 -6.97 -5.76
CA SER A 204 20.69 -7.86 -4.61
C SER A 204 20.82 -9.32 -5.03
N THR A 205 21.74 -10.04 -4.39
CA THR A 205 21.94 -11.50 -4.59
C THR A 205 21.04 -12.34 -3.69
N ASN A 206 20.53 -11.73 -2.61
CA ASN A 206 19.65 -12.34 -1.62
C ASN A 206 18.42 -11.45 -1.38
N ALA A 207 17.22 -12.05 -1.43
CA ALA A 207 15.95 -11.33 -1.29
C ALA A 207 15.67 -10.70 0.09
N TYR A 208 16.42 -11.04 1.15
CA TYR A 208 16.14 -10.58 2.51
C TYR A 208 17.32 -9.92 3.23
N GLU A 209 18.52 -9.96 2.64
CA GLU A 209 19.71 -9.33 3.22
C GLU A 209 19.53 -7.81 3.30
N HIS A 210 19.11 -7.21 2.19
CA HIS A 210 18.58 -5.86 2.13
C HIS A 210 17.03 -5.95 2.17
N PRO A 211 16.36 -5.57 3.27
CA PRO A 211 14.90 -5.63 3.33
C PRO A 211 14.24 -4.63 2.35
N GLN A 212 12.94 -4.81 2.09
CA GLN A 212 12.08 -3.76 1.50
C GLN A 212 11.22 -3.11 2.60
N PRO A 213 11.73 -2.08 3.31
CA PRO A 213 11.03 -1.43 4.42
C PRO A 213 10.11 -0.27 4.00
N HIS A 214 10.17 0.16 2.74
CA HIS A 214 9.43 1.33 2.25
C HIS A 214 7.98 0.94 1.92
N ALA A 215 7.01 1.78 2.28
CA ALA A 215 5.59 1.48 2.02
C ALA A 215 5.04 2.19 0.78
N CYS A 216 5.69 3.27 0.37
CA CYS A 216 5.13 4.20 -0.60
C CYS A 216 6.15 4.47 -1.68
N PHE A 217 5.74 4.33 -2.93
CA PHE A 217 6.57 4.54 -4.11
C PHE A 217 5.83 5.45 -5.08
N ILE A 218 6.59 6.33 -5.73
CA ILE A 218 6.14 7.09 -6.90
C ILE A 218 6.95 6.55 -8.07
N GLN A 219 6.29 6.18 -9.17
CA GLN A 219 6.94 5.61 -10.35
C GLN A 219 6.57 6.41 -11.59
N SER A 220 7.57 6.68 -12.43
CA SER A 220 7.35 7.24 -13.75
C SER A 220 6.83 6.18 -14.72
N VAL A 221 6.13 6.63 -15.77
CA VAL A 221 5.76 5.81 -16.91
C VAL A 221 5.94 6.60 -18.19
N SER A 222 6.51 5.94 -19.19
CA SER A 222 6.71 6.48 -20.53
C SER A 222 5.61 5.98 -21.48
N ASP A 223 5.34 6.75 -22.52
CA ASP A 223 4.40 6.40 -23.59
C ASP A 223 4.98 5.38 -24.58
N SER A 224 5.42 4.25 -24.03
CA SER A 224 5.91 3.09 -24.78
C SER A 224 5.31 1.82 -24.21
N LEU A 225 4.82 0.92 -25.08
CA LEU A 225 4.22 -0.34 -24.64
C LEU A 225 5.27 -1.27 -23.98
N VAL A 226 6.44 -1.40 -24.61
CA VAL A 226 7.53 -2.29 -24.20
C VAL A 226 8.88 -1.59 -24.34
N GLY A 227 9.93 -2.15 -23.74
CA GLY A 227 11.29 -1.66 -23.87
C GLY A 227 11.77 -0.95 -22.59
N GLY A 228 12.36 -1.73 -21.69
CA GLY A 228 12.88 -1.22 -20.42
C GLY A 228 11.83 -1.09 -19.31
N SER A 229 12.32 -0.72 -18.12
CA SER A 229 11.55 -0.57 -16.87
C SER A 229 10.52 0.57 -16.91
N GLU A 230 10.75 1.59 -17.73
CA GLU A 230 9.90 2.79 -17.84
C GLU A 230 8.71 2.64 -18.78
N SER A 231 8.66 1.57 -19.59
CA SER A 231 7.51 1.27 -20.46
C SER A 231 6.25 0.91 -19.64
N ILE A 232 5.08 0.93 -20.27
CA ILE A 232 3.80 0.54 -19.64
C ILE A 232 3.89 -0.87 -19.03
N MET A 233 4.41 -1.84 -19.79
CA MET A 233 4.60 -3.21 -19.30
C MET A 233 5.72 -3.30 -18.25
N GLY A 234 6.75 -2.45 -18.38
CA GLY A 234 7.83 -2.32 -17.40
C GLY A 234 7.33 -1.84 -16.03
N LEU A 235 6.41 -0.85 -16.02
CA LEU A 235 5.76 -0.38 -14.81
C LEU A 235 5.04 -1.53 -14.09
N TRP A 236 4.21 -2.31 -14.79
CA TRP A 236 3.46 -3.40 -14.15
C TRP A 236 4.36 -4.47 -13.53
N ASN A 237 5.52 -4.75 -14.14
CA ASN A 237 6.52 -5.64 -13.56
C ASN A 237 7.07 -5.05 -12.24
N ARG A 238 7.45 -3.76 -12.23
CA ARG A 238 7.91 -3.08 -11.01
C ARG A 238 6.83 -3.06 -9.92
N GLU A 239 5.58 -2.76 -10.29
CA GLU A 239 4.45 -2.79 -9.36
C GLU A 239 4.23 -4.17 -8.75
N ALA A 240 4.35 -5.24 -9.55
CA ALA A 240 4.23 -6.61 -9.05
C ALA A 240 5.29 -6.94 -7.98
N LEU A 241 6.54 -6.49 -8.18
CA LEU A 241 7.60 -6.62 -7.17
C LEU A 241 7.24 -5.84 -5.90
N LEU A 242 6.78 -4.59 -6.03
CA LEU A 242 6.38 -3.78 -4.88
C LEU A 242 5.24 -4.39 -4.07
N PHE A 243 4.19 -4.84 -4.75
CA PHE A 243 3.03 -5.45 -4.11
C PHE A 243 3.42 -6.72 -3.37
N LYS A 244 4.25 -7.58 -3.97
CA LYS A 244 4.73 -8.82 -3.34
C LYS A 244 5.32 -8.61 -1.94
N TYR A 245 6.02 -7.49 -1.73
CA TYR A 245 6.69 -7.18 -0.46
C TYR A 245 5.89 -6.25 0.47
N GLY A 246 4.63 -5.93 0.16
CA GLY A 246 3.76 -5.19 1.07
C GLY A 246 3.66 -3.69 0.78
N SER A 247 4.27 -3.20 -0.29
CA SER A 247 4.34 -1.78 -0.62
C SER A 247 3.27 -1.35 -1.60
N GLY A 248 2.87 -0.08 -1.53
CA GLY A 248 1.97 0.56 -2.49
C GLY A 248 2.72 1.53 -3.42
N THR A 249 2.11 1.83 -4.55
CA THR A 249 2.72 2.60 -5.65
C THR A 249 1.75 3.60 -6.25
N GLY A 250 2.24 4.74 -6.71
CA GLY A 250 1.46 5.65 -7.54
C GLY A 250 2.22 6.13 -8.76
N SER A 251 1.47 6.43 -9.82
CA SER A 251 2.01 6.90 -11.09
C SER A 251 1.08 7.92 -11.72
N ASN A 252 1.68 8.97 -12.29
CA ASN A 252 0.97 9.88 -13.18
C ASN A 252 1.02 9.34 -14.61
N PHE A 253 -0.16 9.08 -15.18
CA PHE A 253 -0.32 8.50 -16.50
C PHE A 253 -0.53 9.54 -17.61
N SER A 254 -0.45 10.83 -17.31
CA SER A 254 -0.71 11.92 -18.25
C SER A 254 0.24 11.98 -19.42
N ARG A 255 1.38 11.27 -19.37
CA ARG A 255 2.29 11.14 -20.51
C ARG A 255 1.78 10.15 -21.56
N ILE A 256 0.91 9.22 -21.19
CA ILE A 256 0.38 8.21 -22.11
C ILE A 256 -0.57 8.88 -23.08
N ARG A 257 -0.44 8.60 -24.37
CA ARG A 257 -1.29 9.21 -25.40
C ARG A 257 -2.77 8.79 -25.23
N GLY A 258 -3.66 9.74 -25.51
CA GLY A 258 -5.11 9.54 -25.44
C GLY A 258 -5.68 8.67 -26.54
N ALA A 259 -6.98 8.36 -26.44
CA ALA A 259 -7.69 7.58 -27.45
C ALA A 259 -7.72 8.31 -28.80
N GLY A 260 -7.40 7.59 -29.88
CA GLY A 260 -7.42 8.15 -31.22
C GLY A 260 -6.14 8.89 -31.65
N GLU A 261 -5.19 9.13 -30.74
CA GLU A 261 -3.89 9.73 -31.11
C GLU A 261 -3.09 8.84 -32.07
N PRO A 262 -2.34 9.42 -33.03
CA PRO A 262 -1.62 8.65 -34.04
C PRO A 262 -0.47 7.82 -33.45
N LEU A 263 -0.21 6.65 -34.03
CA LEU A 263 0.93 5.79 -33.71
C LEU A 263 2.03 5.89 -34.77
N SER A 264 3.30 5.77 -34.35
CA SER A 264 4.46 5.85 -35.26
C SER A 264 4.49 4.73 -36.31
N GLY A 265 3.98 3.54 -35.97
CA GLY A 265 3.83 2.40 -36.88
C GLY A 265 2.59 2.43 -37.78
N GLY A 266 1.77 3.49 -37.70
CA GLY A 266 0.45 3.58 -38.32
C GLY A 266 -0.67 3.07 -37.41
N GLY A 267 -1.89 3.58 -37.63
CA GLY A 267 -3.05 3.35 -36.77
C GLY A 267 -3.21 4.41 -35.67
N SER A 268 -4.10 4.15 -34.72
CA SER A 268 -4.43 5.05 -33.61
C SER A 268 -4.34 4.33 -32.27
N SER A 269 -4.05 5.09 -31.22
CA SER A 269 -4.01 4.61 -29.84
C SER A 269 -5.37 4.08 -29.37
N SER A 270 -5.34 3.03 -28.55
CA SER A 270 -6.50 2.50 -27.80
C SER A 270 -6.90 3.37 -26.61
N GLY A 271 -6.14 4.43 -26.33
CA GLY A 271 -6.36 5.34 -25.21
C GLY A 271 -5.84 4.83 -23.87
N LEU A 272 -5.74 5.75 -22.92
CA LEU A 272 -5.18 5.52 -21.60
C LEU A 272 -5.99 4.49 -20.80
N LEU A 273 -7.32 4.60 -20.80
CA LEU A 273 -8.19 3.75 -19.98
C LEU A 273 -8.05 2.26 -20.30
N SER A 274 -7.71 1.91 -21.55
CA SER A 274 -7.45 0.51 -21.94
C SER A 274 -6.29 -0.10 -21.14
N PHE A 275 -5.22 0.66 -20.93
CA PHE A 275 -4.06 0.23 -20.14
C PHE A 275 -4.34 0.28 -18.64
N LEU A 276 -5.09 1.28 -18.17
CA LEU A 276 -5.49 1.37 -16.76
C LEU A 276 -6.32 0.15 -16.34
N LYS A 277 -7.22 -0.34 -17.20
CA LYS A 277 -8.00 -1.56 -16.96
C LYS A 277 -7.11 -2.79 -16.79
N ILE A 278 -6.00 -2.90 -17.53
CA ILE A 278 -5.06 -4.00 -17.37
C ILE A 278 -4.31 -3.88 -16.03
N GLY A 279 -3.81 -2.68 -15.72
CA GLY A 279 -3.13 -2.41 -14.44
C GLY A 279 -4.02 -2.66 -13.22
N ASP A 280 -5.30 -2.28 -13.30
CA ASP A 280 -6.31 -2.55 -12.27
C ASP A 280 -6.47 -4.06 -12.01
N ARG A 281 -6.57 -4.86 -13.08
CA ARG A 281 -6.64 -6.33 -12.97
C ARG A 281 -5.37 -6.95 -12.41
N ALA A 282 -4.21 -6.44 -12.81
CA ALA A 282 -2.94 -6.90 -12.26
C ALA A 282 -2.85 -6.61 -10.75
N ALA A 283 -3.25 -5.41 -10.31
CA ALA A 283 -3.28 -5.05 -8.89
C ALA A 283 -4.25 -5.94 -8.09
N GLY A 284 -5.45 -6.23 -8.62
CA GLY A 284 -6.42 -7.11 -7.96
C GLY A 284 -5.96 -8.56 -7.83
N ALA A 285 -5.11 -9.05 -8.76
CA ALA A 285 -4.60 -10.41 -8.74
C ALA A 285 -3.45 -10.64 -7.73
N ILE A 286 -2.74 -9.57 -7.31
CA ILE A 286 -1.55 -9.68 -6.46
C ILE A 286 -1.91 -9.37 -5.01
N LYS A 287 -1.75 -10.37 -4.14
CA LYS A 287 -1.92 -10.23 -2.69
C LYS A 287 -0.65 -9.65 -2.06
N SER A 288 -0.81 -8.57 -1.32
CA SER A 288 0.30 -7.77 -0.82
C SER A 288 0.99 -8.42 0.39
N GLY A 289 2.33 -8.56 0.34
CA GLY A 289 3.13 -9.14 1.43
C GLY A 289 2.83 -10.61 1.74
N GLY A 290 2.20 -11.35 0.83
CA GLY A 290 1.72 -12.72 1.08
C GLY A 290 0.57 -12.80 2.11
N THR A 291 -0.04 -11.67 2.45
CA THR A 291 -1.19 -11.57 3.36
C THR A 291 -2.51 -11.50 2.58
N THR A 292 -3.66 -11.44 3.27
CA THR A 292 -4.98 -11.27 2.62
C THR A 292 -5.24 -9.85 2.09
N ARG A 293 -4.29 -8.91 2.18
CA ARG A 293 -4.47 -7.51 1.77
C ARG A 293 -4.28 -7.34 0.26
N ARG A 294 -5.17 -6.56 -0.39
CA ARG A 294 -5.01 -6.16 -1.80
C ARG A 294 -3.83 -5.20 -1.98
N ALA A 295 -3.27 -5.17 -3.19
CA ALA A 295 -2.33 -4.14 -3.61
C ALA A 295 -2.93 -2.73 -3.45
N ALA A 296 -2.08 -1.75 -3.16
CA ALA A 296 -2.48 -0.34 -3.06
C ALA A 296 -1.84 0.45 -4.21
N LYS A 297 -2.68 1.03 -5.08
CA LYS A 297 -2.27 1.74 -6.29
C LYS A 297 -2.90 3.13 -6.35
N MET A 298 -2.13 4.15 -6.74
CA MET A 298 -2.65 5.46 -7.19
C MET A 298 -2.49 5.58 -8.69
N VAL A 299 -3.56 5.98 -9.36
CA VAL A 299 -3.55 6.41 -10.76
C VAL A 299 -3.84 7.89 -10.76
N THR A 300 -2.94 8.68 -11.34
CA THR A 300 -3.08 10.13 -11.41
C THR A 300 -3.17 10.59 -12.87
N LEU A 301 -4.03 11.58 -13.14
CA LEU A 301 -4.19 12.18 -14.47
C LEU A 301 -4.31 13.70 -14.40
N ASP A 302 -3.63 14.40 -15.30
CA ASP A 302 -3.65 15.85 -15.41
C ASP A 302 -4.93 16.29 -16.11
N LEU A 303 -5.51 17.41 -15.66
CA LEU A 303 -6.84 17.83 -16.10
C LEU A 303 -6.92 18.23 -17.59
N ASP A 304 -5.78 18.45 -18.24
CA ASP A 304 -5.70 18.78 -19.67
C ASP A 304 -5.63 17.53 -20.57
N HIS A 305 -5.72 16.33 -19.98
CA HIS A 305 -5.65 15.07 -20.71
C HIS A 305 -6.87 14.86 -21.63
N PRO A 306 -6.71 14.39 -22.88
CA PRO A 306 -7.82 14.21 -23.81
C PRO A 306 -8.84 13.16 -23.31
N ASP A 307 -8.39 12.18 -22.53
CA ASP A 307 -9.24 11.15 -21.93
C ASP A 307 -9.79 11.56 -20.53
N ILE A 308 -9.65 12.83 -20.11
CA ILE A 308 -9.98 13.26 -18.72
C ILE A 308 -11.44 13.02 -18.35
N GLU A 309 -12.38 13.28 -19.26
CA GLU A 309 -13.81 13.11 -18.98
C GLU A 309 -14.19 11.65 -18.72
N GLU A 310 -13.66 10.72 -19.53
CA GLU A 310 -13.89 9.27 -19.33
C GLU A 310 -13.18 8.78 -18.06
N TYR A 311 -11.99 9.32 -17.76
CA TYR A 311 -11.27 8.99 -16.54
C TYR A 311 -12.03 9.42 -15.28
N ILE A 312 -12.61 10.63 -15.27
CA ILE A 312 -13.44 11.12 -14.15
C ILE A 312 -14.64 10.19 -13.93
N ASP A 313 -15.35 9.82 -15.00
CA ASP A 313 -16.55 8.98 -14.92
C ASP A 313 -16.27 7.50 -14.69
N TRP A 314 -15.00 7.07 -14.75
CA TRP A 314 -14.66 5.66 -14.86
C TRP A 314 -15.21 4.83 -13.69
N LYS A 315 -14.94 5.23 -12.45
CA LYS A 315 -15.36 4.46 -11.26
C LYS A 315 -16.87 4.48 -11.07
N SER A 316 -17.52 5.64 -11.17
CA SER A 316 -18.98 5.74 -11.02
C SER A 316 -19.70 4.89 -12.07
N SER A 317 -19.24 4.92 -13.32
CA SER A 317 -19.79 4.09 -14.40
C SER A 317 -19.64 2.59 -14.14
N GLU A 318 -18.58 2.17 -13.45
CA GLU A 318 -18.37 0.77 -13.08
C GLU A 318 -19.23 0.36 -11.87
N GLU A 319 -19.49 1.26 -10.93
CA GLU A 319 -20.42 1.02 -9.81
C GLU A 319 -21.88 0.90 -10.28
N GLU A 320 -22.28 1.65 -11.31
CA GLU A 320 -23.58 1.48 -11.95
C GLU A 320 -23.74 0.08 -12.57
N LYS A 321 -22.66 -0.47 -13.15
CA LYS A 321 -22.64 -1.85 -13.67
C LYS A 321 -22.79 -2.86 -12.53
N VAL A 322 -22.10 -2.67 -11.41
CA VAL A 322 -22.27 -3.52 -10.21
C VAL A 322 -23.73 -3.50 -9.76
N SER A 323 -24.34 -2.31 -9.67
CA SER A 323 -25.74 -2.16 -9.30
C SER A 323 -26.67 -2.91 -10.24
N ALA A 324 -26.44 -2.79 -11.56
CA ALA A 324 -27.22 -3.51 -12.57
C ALA A 324 -27.05 -5.04 -12.47
N LEU A 325 -25.84 -5.54 -12.21
CA LEU A 325 -25.55 -6.97 -12.02
C LEU A 325 -26.28 -7.52 -10.78
N VAL A 326 -26.21 -6.82 -9.65
CA VAL A 326 -26.88 -7.21 -8.39
C VAL A 326 -28.39 -7.21 -8.55
N ILE A 327 -28.97 -6.15 -9.13
CA ILE A 327 -30.42 -6.08 -9.38
C ILE A 327 -30.84 -7.21 -10.33
N GLY A 328 -30.09 -7.40 -11.43
CA GLY A 328 -30.36 -8.43 -12.43
C GLY A 328 -30.31 -9.85 -11.88
N SER A 329 -29.30 -10.19 -11.07
CA SER A 329 -29.17 -11.52 -10.46
C SER A 329 -30.32 -11.81 -9.50
N ASN A 330 -30.73 -10.82 -8.70
CA ASN A 330 -31.86 -10.94 -7.78
C ASN A 330 -33.19 -11.15 -8.52
N ILE A 331 -33.45 -10.36 -9.58
CA ILE A 331 -34.63 -10.52 -10.43
C ILE A 331 -34.65 -11.90 -11.09
N LEU A 332 -33.50 -12.37 -11.59
CA LEU A 332 -33.40 -13.68 -12.24
C LEU A 332 -33.74 -14.82 -11.27
N GLN A 333 -33.17 -14.82 -10.06
CA GLN A 333 -33.48 -15.83 -9.04
C GLN A 333 -34.96 -15.78 -8.62
N LYS A 334 -35.51 -14.58 -8.39
CA LYS A 334 -36.93 -14.38 -8.03
C LYS A 334 -37.86 -15.01 -9.08
N HIS A 335 -37.62 -14.75 -10.36
CA HIS A 335 -38.46 -15.32 -11.43
C HIS A 335 -38.21 -16.79 -11.67
N ALA A 336 -36.99 -17.29 -11.45
CA ALA A 336 -36.69 -18.72 -11.51
C ALA A 336 -37.52 -19.51 -10.50
N ASN A 337 -37.55 -19.06 -9.25
CA ASN A 337 -38.39 -19.63 -8.20
C ASN A 337 -39.87 -19.53 -8.57
N GLY A 338 -40.34 -18.34 -8.95
CA GLY A 338 -41.75 -18.14 -9.30
C GLY A 338 -42.23 -18.95 -10.51
N LEU A 339 -41.36 -19.23 -11.48
CA LEU A 339 -41.66 -20.13 -12.61
C LEU A 339 -41.70 -21.59 -12.15
N MET A 340 -40.74 -22.03 -11.34
CA MET A 340 -40.69 -23.39 -10.81
C MET A 340 -41.89 -23.68 -9.90
N ASP A 341 -42.21 -22.79 -8.98
CA ASP A 341 -43.38 -22.90 -8.10
C ASP A 341 -44.67 -23.02 -8.93
N ALA A 342 -44.85 -22.14 -9.93
CA ALA A 342 -46.02 -22.18 -10.80
C ALA A 342 -46.15 -23.49 -11.61
N ILE A 343 -45.04 -24.15 -11.95
CA ILE A 343 -45.03 -25.45 -12.63
C ILE A 343 -45.37 -26.58 -11.64
N TRP A 344 -44.71 -26.61 -10.49
CA TRP A 344 -44.78 -27.75 -9.57
C TRP A 344 -45.98 -27.72 -8.62
N GLU A 345 -46.58 -26.56 -8.39
CA GLU A 345 -47.87 -26.43 -7.69
C GLU A 345 -49.06 -26.81 -8.59
N TYR A 346 -48.86 -26.92 -9.91
CA TYR A 346 -49.91 -27.32 -10.84
C TYR A 346 -50.14 -28.85 -10.76
N GLY A 347 -51.33 -29.21 -10.27
CA GLY A 347 -51.68 -30.59 -9.92
C GLY A 347 -51.86 -31.57 -11.09
N ASP A 348 -51.86 -31.09 -12.34
CA ASP A 348 -51.91 -31.94 -13.53
C ASP A 348 -50.50 -32.15 -14.12
N ASP A 349 -50.14 -33.41 -14.40
CA ASP A 349 -48.76 -33.80 -14.72
C ASP A 349 -48.34 -33.41 -16.15
N GLU A 350 -49.26 -33.39 -17.12
CA GLU A 350 -48.92 -33.06 -18.52
C GLU A 350 -49.08 -31.56 -18.81
N GLY A 351 -50.11 -30.91 -18.26
CA GLY A 351 -50.44 -29.51 -18.50
C GLY A 351 -49.55 -28.52 -17.74
N ARG A 352 -48.78 -28.94 -16.73
CA ARG A 352 -47.94 -28.03 -15.93
C ARG A 352 -46.89 -27.27 -16.73
N PHE A 353 -46.43 -27.82 -17.85
CA PHE A 353 -45.40 -27.23 -18.71
C PHE A 353 -45.96 -26.43 -19.89
N ASP A 354 -47.29 -26.44 -20.10
CA ASP A 354 -47.94 -25.69 -21.16
C ASP A 354 -48.55 -24.41 -20.59
N GLN A 355 -48.03 -23.26 -21.03
CA GLN A 355 -48.56 -21.94 -20.65
C GLN A 355 -50.04 -21.75 -21.00
N LYS A 356 -50.60 -22.47 -21.98
CA LYS A 356 -52.03 -22.39 -22.30
C LYS A 356 -52.89 -23.15 -21.29
N ALA A 357 -52.36 -24.25 -20.75
CA ALA A 357 -53.05 -25.10 -19.80
C ALA A 357 -52.84 -24.65 -18.34
N ASN A 358 -51.67 -24.07 -18.02
CA ASN A 358 -51.31 -23.58 -16.69
C ASN A 358 -51.31 -22.02 -16.65
N PRO A 359 -52.40 -21.38 -16.16
CA PRO A 359 -52.49 -19.92 -16.08
C PRO A 359 -51.48 -19.30 -15.10
N GLY A 360 -51.05 -20.07 -14.09
CA GLY A 360 -50.03 -19.66 -13.14
C GLY A 360 -48.67 -19.49 -13.83
N LEU A 361 -48.29 -20.49 -14.63
CA LEU A 361 -47.09 -20.45 -15.46
C LEU A 361 -47.15 -19.31 -16.48
N HIS A 362 -48.26 -19.14 -17.22
CA HIS A 362 -48.41 -18.03 -18.16
C HIS A 362 -48.23 -16.67 -17.48
N SER A 363 -48.86 -16.49 -16.30
CA SER A 363 -48.73 -15.25 -15.53
C SER A 363 -47.30 -15.02 -15.04
N ALA A 364 -46.61 -16.07 -14.60
CA ALA A 364 -45.19 -16.00 -14.20
C ALA A 364 -44.29 -15.64 -15.38
N MET A 365 -44.49 -16.25 -16.55
CA MET A 365 -43.75 -15.94 -17.78
C MET A 365 -43.97 -14.50 -18.24
N VAL A 366 -45.21 -14.01 -18.23
CA VAL A 366 -45.52 -12.61 -18.59
C VAL A 366 -44.86 -11.62 -17.62
N ARG A 367 -44.87 -11.92 -16.31
CA ARG A 367 -44.17 -11.09 -15.30
C ARG A 367 -42.66 -11.08 -15.53
N ALA A 368 -42.05 -12.25 -15.77
CA ALA A 368 -40.62 -12.36 -16.03
C ALA A 368 -40.20 -11.55 -17.27
N ILE A 369 -40.95 -11.65 -18.38
CA ILE A 369 -40.70 -10.86 -19.60
C ILE A 369 -40.85 -9.36 -19.32
N ARG A 370 -41.88 -8.97 -18.55
CA ARG A 370 -42.11 -7.57 -18.18
C ARG A 370 -41.00 -6.99 -17.31
N GLU A 371 -40.37 -7.82 -16.46
CA GLU A 371 -39.20 -7.47 -15.65
C GLU A 371 -37.86 -7.78 -16.37
N HIS A 372 -37.87 -7.83 -17.71
CA HIS A 372 -36.68 -7.96 -18.57
C HIS A 372 -35.87 -9.27 -18.44
N VAL A 373 -36.46 -10.34 -17.90
CA VAL A 373 -35.81 -11.67 -17.96
C VAL A 373 -35.76 -12.14 -19.42
N PRO A 374 -34.58 -12.50 -19.97
CA PRO A 374 -34.47 -12.93 -21.35
C PRO A 374 -35.27 -14.21 -21.60
N GLN A 375 -36.03 -14.25 -22.71
CA GLN A 375 -36.85 -15.41 -23.06
C GLN A 375 -36.06 -16.73 -23.14
N PRO A 376 -34.78 -16.78 -23.63
CA PRO A 376 -33.98 -18.00 -23.57
C PRO A 376 -33.77 -18.55 -22.14
N HIS A 377 -33.70 -17.68 -21.13
CA HIS A 377 -33.60 -18.10 -19.72
C HIS A 377 -34.91 -18.73 -19.23
N ILE A 378 -36.06 -18.14 -19.58
CA ILE A 378 -37.38 -18.70 -19.25
C ILE A 378 -37.52 -20.09 -19.90
N GLN A 379 -37.14 -20.22 -21.17
CA GLN A 379 -37.17 -21.49 -21.89
C GLN A 379 -36.26 -22.54 -21.22
N ARG A 380 -35.05 -22.16 -20.81
CA ARG A 380 -34.13 -23.04 -20.07
C ARG A 380 -34.75 -23.55 -18.77
N ILE A 381 -35.43 -22.70 -18.00
CA ILE A 381 -36.10 -23.10 -16.74
C ILE A 381 -37.21 -24.11 -17.03
N LEU A 382 -38.03 -23.86 -18.06
CA LEU A 382 -39.07 -24.80 -18.51
C LEU A 382 -38.49 -26.16 -18.90
N ASP A 383 -37.39 -26.18 -19.65
CA ASP A 383 -36.78 -27.41 -20.11
C ASP A 383 -36.09 -28.19 -18.99
N LEU A 384 -35.57 -27.50 -17.97
CA LEU A 384 -35.11 -28.13 -16.72
C LEU A 384 -36.29 -28.71 -15.94
N ALA A 385 -37.40 -27.99 -15.82
CA ALA A 385 -38.58 -28.50 -15.13
C ALA A 385 -39.13 -29.78 -15.81
N LYS A 386 -39.16 -29.83 -17.14
CA LYS A 386 -39.55 -31.03 -17.91
C LYS A 386 -38.64 -32.24 -17.65
N GLN A 387 -37.37 -32.00 -17.29
CA GLN A 387 -36.42 -33.04 -16.89
C GLN A 387 -36.58 -33.48 -15.42
N GLY A 388 -37.52 -32.89 -14.68
CA GLY A 388 -37.82 -33.25 -13.29
C GLY A 388 -37.16 -32.36 -12.23
N TRP A 389 -36.48 -31.28 -12.63
CA TRP A 389 -35.86 -30.35 -11.69
C TRP A 389 -36.92 -29.50 -10.98
N LYS A 390 -36.85 -29.43 -9.65
CA LYS A 390 -37.81 -28.67 -8.82
C LYS A 390 -37.38 -27.25 -8.47
N GLY A 391 -36.16 -26.87 -8.84
CA GLY A 391 -35.58 -25.56 -8.57
C GLY A 391 -34.41 -25.31 -9.51
N VAL A 392 -34.07 -24.03 -9.68
CA VAL A 392 -32.86 -23.58 -10.36
C VAL A 392 -32.26 -22.47 -9.52
N ASP A 393 -31.03 -22.67 -9.07
CA ASP A 393 -30.29 -21.66 -8.35
C ASP A 393 -29.37 -20.94 -9.34
N PHE A 394 -29.48 -19.61 -9.33
CA PHE A 394 -28.58 -18.68 -9.94
C PHE A 394 -27.73 -18.04 -8.84
N GLU A 395 -26.51 -17.68 -9.18
CA GLU A 395 -25.67 -16.91 -8.27
C GLU A 395 -26.31 -15.54 -8.03
N VAL A 396 -26.62 -15.26 -6.77
CA VAL A 396 -27.17 -13.96 -6.35
C VAL A 396 -25.99 -13.11 -5.90
N LEU A 397 -25.71 -12.08 -6.68
CA LEU A 397 -24.65 -11.13 -6.41
C LEU A 397 -25.10 -10.11 -5.36
N ASP A 398 -24.14 -9.52 -4.64
CA ASP A 398 -24.36 -8.48 -3.65
C ASP A 398 -23.44 -7.26 -3.87
N THR A 399 -23.55 -6.29 -2.96
CA THR A 399 -22.78 -5.03 -2.98
C THR A 399 -21.56 -5.08 -2.07
N ASP A 400 -21.15 -6.26 -1.61
CA ASP A 400 -19.86 -6.39 -0.92
C ASP A 400 -18.75 -6.07 -1.92
N TRP A 401 -17.87 -5.13 -1.56
CA TRP A 401 -16.70 -4.75 -2.35
C TRP A 401 -15.69 -5.91 -2.51
N GLN A 402 -15.83 -6.99 -1.74
CA GLN A 402 -15.12 -8.27 -1.92
C GLN A 402 -15.92 -9.32 -2.72
N GLY A 403 -17.19 -9.04 -3.01
CA GLY A 403 -18.07 -9.93 -3.75
C GLY A 403 -17.75 -10.00 -5.25
N GLU A 404 -18.30 -11.05 -5.90
CA GLU A 404 -18.06 -11.35 -7.31
C GLU A 404 -18.44 -10.19 -8.24
N ALA A 405 -19.50 -9.44 -7.94
CA ALA A 405 -19.91 -8.30 -8.76
C ALA A 405 -18.80 -7.24 -8.91
N TYR A 406 -18.19 -6.82 -7.79
CA TYR A 406 -17.07 -5.89 -7.81
C TYR A 406 -15.82 -6.48 -8.46
N LEU A 407 -15.60 -7.80 -8.33
CA LEU A 407 -14.52 -8.49 -9.03
C LEU A 407 -14.72 -8.54 -10.54
N THR A 408 -15.94 -8.36 -11.08
CA THR A 408 -16.19 -8.38 -12.53
C THR A 408 -16.00 -7.03 -13.22
N VAL A 409 -16.00 -5.92 -12.48
CA VAL A 409 -15.84 -4.56 -13.03
C VAL A 409 -14.39 -4.07 -12.91
N SER A 410 -14.09 -2.91 -13.48
CA SER A 410 -12.74 -2.32 -13.50
C SER A 410 -12.63 -1.06 -12.64
N GLY A 411 -11.39 -0.63 -12.40
CA GLY A 411 -11.07 0.61 -11.68
C GLY A 411 -11.25 0.52 -10.16
N GLN A 412 -11.42 -0.67 -9.61
CA GLN A 412 -11.71 -0.90 -8.18
C GLN A 412 -10.47 -1.18 -7.33
N ASN A 413 -9.31 -1.40 -7.97
CA ASN A 413 -8.04 -1.76 -7.31
C ASN A 413 -7.02 -0.61 -7.32
N SER A 414 -7.46 0.61 -7.63
CA SER A 414 -6.69 1.84 -7.50
C SER A 414 -7.50 2.96 -6.87
N ASN A 415 -6.82 3.87 -6.20
CA ASN A 415 -7.30 5.22 -5.99
C ASN A 415 -7.05 6.02 -7.27
N ASN A 416 -8.00 6.87 -7.65
CA ASN A 416 -7.92 7.70 -8.84
C ASN A 416 -7.89 9.16 -8.40
N SER A 417 -7.04 9.99 -8.99
CA SER A 417 -6.98 11.41 -8.68
C SER A 417 -6.66 12.25 -9.91
N VAL A 418 -7.32 13.41 -9.98
CA VAL A 418 -7.02 14.41 -11.01
C VAL A 418 -6.06 15.46 -10.47
N ARG A 419 -5.13 15.91 -11.32
CA ARG A 419 -4.22 17.00 -10.99
C ARG A 419 -4.74 18.31 -11.52
N VAL A 420 -4.95 19.24 -10.59
CA VAL A 420 -5.63 20.50 -10.84
C VAL A 420 -4.62 21.65 -10.70
N PRO A 421 -4.25 22.32 -11.80
CA PRO A 421 -3.40 23.50 -11.74
C PRO A 421 -4.17 24.74 -11.23
N ASN A 422 -3.47 25.71 -10.65
CA ASN A 422 -4.06 26.96 -10.16
C ASN A 422 -4.82 27.69 -11.30
N GLN A 423 -4.26 27.67 -12.52
CA GLN A 423 -4.88 28.29 -13.69
C GLN A 423 -6.27 27.72 -14.00
N PHE A 424 -6.48 26.41 -13.83
CA PHE A 424 -7.81 25.83 -14.00
C PHE A 424 -8.81 26.40 -12.98
N MET A 425 -8.40 26.49 -11.71
CA MET A 425 -9.25 27.05 -10.67
C MET A 425 -9.57 28.53 -10.92
N ASP A 426 -8.68 29.26 -11.57
CA ASP A 426 -8.94 30.64 -11.99
C ASP A 426 -9.93 30.69 -13.16
N SER A 427 -9.80 29.81 -14.17
CA SER A 427 -10.82 29.64 -15.22
C SER A 427 -12.20 29.31 -14.63
N VAL A 428 -12.28 28.42 -13.64
CA VAL A 428 -13.55 28.08 -12.96
C VAL A 428 -14.18 29.32 -12.31
N LYS A 429 -13.39 30.14 -11.61
CA LYS A 429 -13.89 31.36 -10.94
C LYS A 429 -14.35 32.42 -11.95
N GLU A 430 -13.67 32.52 -13.08
CA GLU A 430 -13.90 33.55 -14.10
C GLU A 430 -14.96 33.14 -15.13
N GLY A 431 -15.43 31.88 -15.11
CA GLY A 431 -16.35 31.35 -16.11
C GLY A 431 -15.68 31.19 -17.47
N GLY A 432 -14.42 30.76 -17.48
CA GLY A 432 -13.60 30.56 -18.67
C GLY A 432 -13.58 29.13 -19.17
N ASP A 433 -12.90 28.95 -20.30
CA ASP A 433 -12.73 27.66 -20.94
C ASP A 433 -11.50 26.91 -20.39
N TRP A 434 -11.47 25.60 -20.61
CA TRP A 434 -10.35 24.72 -20.36
C TRP A 434 -10.01 23.87 -21.59
N ASN A 435 -8.74 23.85 -21.98
CA ASN A 435 -8.28 23.17 -23.18
C ASN A 435 -7.71 21.79 -22.85
N LEU A 436 -8.03 20.82 -23.69
CA LEU A 436 -7.43 19.48 -23.67
C LEU A 436 -6.44 19.33 -24.83
N TYR A 437 -5.33 18.65 -24.57
CA TYR A 437 -4.23 18.53 -25.51
C TYR A 437 -3.81 17.08 -25.72
N TRP A 438 -3.73 16.67 -26.99
CA TRP A 438 -3.04 15.44 -27.38
C TRP A 438 -1.58 15.49 -26.96
N ARG A 439 -1.05 14.37 -26.46
CA ARG A 439 0.34 14.31 -26.00
C ARG A 439 1.32 14.43 -27.15
N THR A 440 0.98 13.85 -28.30
CA THR A 440 1.73 14.03 -29.55
C THR A 440 1.76 15.47 -30.04
N GLU A 441 0.71 16.25 -29.77
CA GLU A 441 0.64 17.67 -30.14
C GLU A 441 1.47 18.55 -29.20
N LEU A 442 1.48 18.25 -27.90
CA LEU A 442 2.38 18.92 -26.95
C LEU A 442 3.84 18.73 -27.35
N GLU A 443 4.27 17.49 -27.60
CA GLU A 443 5.64 17.17 -28.04
C GLU A 443 6.01 17.87 -29.35
N LYS A 444 5.09 17.87 -30.33
CA LYS A 444 5.30 18.50 -31.63
C LYS A 444 5.39 20.02 -31.52
N SER A 445 4.50 20.64 -30.75
CA SER A 445 4.46 22.10 -30.57
C SER A 445 5.74 22.61 -29.89
N GLU A 446 6.26 21.88 -28.90
CA GLU A 446 7.53 22.17 -28.25
C GLU A 446 8.70 22.07 -29.24
N ALA A 447 8.77 21.00 -30.04
CA ALA A 447 9.80 20.83 -31.06
C ALA A 447 9.76 21.91 -32.15
N ASP A 448 8.57 22.37 -32.51
CA ASP A 448 8.33 23.42 -33.51
C ASP A 448 8.49 24.86 -32.92
N GLY A 449 8.58 25.01 -31.59
CA GLY A 449 8.65 26.30 -30.90
C GLY A 449 7.37 27.14 -31.02
N ARG A 450 6.20 26.48 -31.03
CA ARG A 450 4.87 27.11 -31.16
C ARG A 450 3.97 26.73 -29.99
N GLU A 451 2.88 27.47 -29.83
CA GLU A 451 1.82 27.09 -28.90
C GLU A 451 1.10 25.82 -29.38
N PRO A 452 0.69 24.93 -28.45
CA PRO A 452 -0.06 23.73 -28.79
C PRO A 452 -1.50 24.08 -29.21
N GLU A 453 -2.01 23.37 -30.22
CA GLU A 453 -3.41 23.48 -30.63
C GLU A 453 -4.28 22.52 -29.80
N PRO A 454 -5.38 23.00 -29.18
CA PRO A 454 -6.24 22.13 -28.37
C PRO A 454 -6.99 21.14 -29.26
N CYS A 455 -7.07 19.88 -28.83
CA CYS A 455 -7.91 18.88 -29.51
C CYS A 455 -9.39 19.01 -29.11
N LYS A 456 -9.66 19.57 -27.93
CA LYS A 456 -11.00 19.86 -27.41
C LYS A 456 -10.92 21.02 -26.42
N THR A 457 -11.97 21.83 -26.38
CA THR A 457 -12.15 22.89 -25.39
C THR A 457 -13.45 22.62 -24.63
N LEU A 458 -13.41 22.75 -23.31
CA LEU A 458 -14.50 22.51 -22.37
C LEU A 458 -14.80 23.77 -21.57
N ASP A 459 -16.02 23.87 -21.04
CA ASP A 459 -16.31 24.84 -19.98
C ASP A 459 -15.64 24.37 -18.67
N ALA A 460 -14.85 25.25 -18.03
CA ALA A 460 -14.11 24.86 -16.83
C ALA A 460 -15.04 24.56 -15.64
N GLY A 461 -16.16 25.30 -15.52
CA GLY A 461 -17.15 25.09 -14.48
C GLY A 461 -17.88 23.76 -14.62
N GLU A 462 -18.31 23.41 -15.83
CA GLU A 462 -18.94 22.11 -16.11
C GLU A 462 -17.99 20.95 -15.82
N LEU A 463 -16.70 21.07 -16.19
CA LEU A 463 -15.70 20.06 -15.86
C LEU A 463 -15.48 19.93 -14.35
N TRP A 464 -15.47 21.04 -13.62
CA TRP A 464 -15.34 21.02 -12.15
C TRP A 464 -16.56 20.41 -11.47
N ASP A 465 -17.78 20.77 -11.90
CA ASP A 465 -19.02 20.19 -11.41
C ASP A 465 -19.07 18.68 -11.66
N LYS A 466 -18.54 18.23 -12.80
CA LYS A 466 -18.39 16.81 -13.10
C LYS A 466 -17.46 16.10 -12.11
N VAL A 467 -16.29 16.66 -11.83
CA VAL A 467 -15.37 16.12 -10.82
C VAL A 467 -16.03 16.06 -9.44
N ALA A 468 -16.71 17.13 -9.03
CA ALA A 468 -17.39 17.19 -7.74
C ALA A 468 -18.55 16.20 -7.62
N TYR A 469 -19.36 16.06 -8.67
CA TYR A 469 -20.47 15.12 -8.72
C TYR A 469 -19.96 13.67 -8.63
N THR A 470 -18.95 13.31 -9.42
CA THR A 470 -18.43 11.94 -9.42
C THR A 470 -17.75 11.60 -8.09
N ALA A 471 -16.98 12.54 -7.51
CA ALA A 471 -16.42 12.35 -6.18
C ALA A 471 -17.49 12.21 -5.09
N TRP A 472 -18.63 12.90 -5.20
CA TRP A 472 -19.78 12.67 -4.32
C TRP A 472 -20.43 11.30 -4.55
N ALA A 473 -20.53 10.87 -5.80
CA ALA A 473 -21.21 9.64 -6.18
C ALA A 473 -20.44 8.37 -5.75
N CYS A 474 -19.11 8.36 -5.92
CA CYS A 474 -18.29 7.16 -5.69
C CYS A 474 -16.96 7.40 -4.93
N ALA A 475 -16.78 8.57 -4.29
CA ALA A 475 -15.55 8.97 -3.58
C ALA A 475 -14.29 9.19 -4.45
N ASP A 476 -14.41 9.10 -5.78
CA ASP A 476 -13.34 9.32 -6.74
C ASP A 476 -13.83 10.18 -7.93
N PRO A 477 -12.92 10.89 -8.64
CA PRO A 477 -11.50 11.00 -8.36
C PRO A 477 -11.21 11.95 -7.19
N GLY A 478 -10.14 11.68 -6.46
CA GLY A 478 -9.54 12.64 -5.54
C GLY A 478 -8.90 13.82 -6.28
N ILE A 479 -8.51 14.86 -5.52
CA ILE A 479 -7.89 16.08 -6.06
C ILE A 479 -6.44 16.21 -5.59
N GLN A 480 -5.55 16.53 -6.52
CA GLN A 480 -4.19 16.95 -6.23
C GLN A 480 -3.93 18.33 -6.84
N PHE A 481 -3.71 19.35 -6.01
CA PHE A 481 -3.45 20.71 -6.47
C PHE A 481 -2.03 20.84 -7.04
N ASP A 482 -1.93 20.65 -8.34
CA ASP A 482 -0.68 20.39 -9.06
C ASP A 482 0.40 21.46 -8.85
N THR A 483 0.05 22.70 -9.17
CA THR A 483 0.96 23.85 -9.06
C THR A 483 1.22 24.20 -7.60
N THR A 484 0.21 24.11 -6.72
CA THR A 484 0.41 24.30 -5.28
C THR A 484 1.44 23.31 -4.73
N ILE A 485 1.36 22.02 -5.09
CA ILE A 485 2.34 21.01 -4.66
C ILE A 485 3.76 21.40 -5.11
N ASN A 486 3.91 21.88 -6.35
CA ASN A 486 5.21 22.28 -6.88
C ASN A 486 5.72 23.63 -6.32
N GLU A 487 4.84 24.54 -5.90
CA GLU A 487 5.21 25.80 -5.22
C GLU A 487 5.89 25.54 -3.87
N TRP A 488 5.53 24.45 -3.18
CA TRP A 488 6.14 24.02 -1.92
C TRP A 488 7.26 22.98 -2.10
N HIS A 489 7.69 22.72 -3.34
CA HIS A 489 8.70 21.72 -3.62
C HIS A 489 10.07 22.13 -3.04
N THR A 490 10.65 21.27 -2.22
CA THR A 490 11.94 21.51 -1.57
C THR A 490 13.16 21.22 -2.43
N CYS A 491 13.02 20.52 -3.56
CA CYS A 491 14.12 20.20 -4.47
C CYS A 491 13.75 20.33 -5.97
N PRO A 492 13.27 21.50 -6.44
CA PRO A 492 12.82 21.70 -7.82
C PRO A 492 13.92 21.49 -8.88
N GLY A 493 15.20 21.59 -8.50
CA GLY A 493 16.31 21.27 -9.39
C GLY A 493 16.40 19.77 -9.76
N GLY A 494 15.76 18.89 -8.98
CA GLY A 494 15.68 17.45 -9.23
C GLY A 494 14.58 17.05 -10.22
N GLY A 495 13.75 18.01 -10.62
CA GLY A 495 12.60 17.78 -11.51
C GLY A 495 11.30 18.23 -10.86
N ARG A 496 10.20 17.93 -11.56
CA ARG A 496 8.85 18.29 -11.15
C ARG A 496 8.22 17.15 -10.35
N ILE A 497 7.37 17.49 -9.37
CA ILE A 497 6.50 16.51 -8.72
C ILE A 497 5.33 16.23 -9.66
N ASN A 498 5.28 14.99 -10.19
CA ASN A 498 4.27 14.59 -11.16
C ASN A 498 3.11 13.81 -10.53
N GLY A 499 3.30 13.16 -9.40
CA GLY A 499 2.22 12.40 -8.76
C GLY A 499 2.49 12.17 -7.28
N SER A 500 1.77 11.21 -6.72
CA SER A 500 1.87 10.82 -5.32
C SER A 500 1.89 9.30 -5.18
N ASN A 501 2.09 8.84 -3.95
CA ASN A 501 1.82 7.46 -3.57
C ASN A 501 0.28 7.19 -3.43
N PRO A 502 -0.16 5.96 -3.11
CA PRO A 502 -1.57 5.58 -2.96
C PRO A 502 -2.45 6.48 -2.11
N CYS A 503 -1.92 7.04 -1.02
CA CYS A 503 -2.71 7.79 -0.04
C CYS A 503 -2.49 9.32 -0.12
N SER A 504 -1.76 9.81 -1.12
CA SER A 504 -1.49 11.24 -1.38
C SER A 504 -0.75 12.01 -0.26
N GLU A 505 -0.12 11.32 0.69
CA GLU A 505 0.69 11.92 1.76
C GLU A 505 2.16 12.08 1.39
N TYR A 506 2.65 11.33 0.40
CA TYR A 506 4.01 11.44 -0.13
C TYR A 506 3.98 12.11 -1.51
N MET A 507 4.44 13.36 -1.55
CA MET A 507 4.54 14.22 -2.73
C MET A 507 6.01 14.51 -3.01
N PHE A 508 6.60 13.79 -3.96
CA PHE A 508 8.01 13.93 -4.29
C PHE A 508 8.27 13.52 -5.75
N LEU A 509 9.54 13.53 -6.15
CA LEU A 509 9.97 13.18 -7.51
C LEU A 509 9.56 11.75 -7.88
N ASP A 510 9.31 11.53 -9.16
CA ASP A 510 9.08 10.19 -9.70
C ASP A 510 10.29 9.28 -9.49
N ASP A 511 10.02 7.98 -9.41
CA ASP A 511 10.98 6.92 -9.13
C ASP A 511 11.69 7.14 -7.79
N THR A 512 10.90 7.41 -6.75
CA THR A 512 11.38 7.51 -5.37
C THR A 512 10.50 6.72 -4.41
N ALA A 513 11.08 6.35 -3.27
CA ALA A 513 10.38 5.63 -2.22
C ALA A 513 10.36 6.43 -0.91
N CYS A 514 9.34 6.21 -0.10
CA CYS A 514 9.23 6.79 1.24
C CYS A 514 8.97 5.68 2.27
N ASN A 515 9.72 5.75 3.37
CA ASN A 515 9.47 4.96 4.55
C ASN A 515 8.77 5.81 5.60
N LEU A 516 7.82 5.19 6.30
CA LEU A 516 6.94 5.90 7.21
C LEU A 516 7.02 5.34 8.62
N ALA A 517 6.84 6.22 9.59
CA ALA A 517 6.56 5.87 10.97
C ALA A 517 5.53 6.84 11.54
N SER A 518 4.83 6.42 12.59
CA SER A 518 3.85 7.26 13.27
C SER A 518 4.04 7.21 14.77
N ILE A 519 4.04 8.39 15.39
CA ILE A 519 4.09 8.57 16.84
C ILE A 519 2.66 8.73 17.37
N ASN A 520 2.30 7.92 18.36
CA ASN A 520 0.99 8.00 19.01
C ASN A 520 0.98 9.12 20.05
N LEU A 521 0.33 10.23 19.70
CA LEU A 521 0.35 11.45 20.52
C LEU A 521 -0.25 11.25 21.92
N LEU A 522 -1.21 10.32 22.06
CA LEU A 522 -1.90 10.09 23.31
C LEU A 522 -0.97 9.58 24.43
N HIS A 523 0.08 8.83 24.08
CA HIS A 523 1.05 8.37 25.08
C HIS A 523 1.97 9.48 25.63
N TYR A 524 1.95 10.66 25.03
CA TYR A 524 2.70 11.82 25.49
C TYR A 524 1.78 12.84 26.16
N TYR A 525 0.54 12.48 26.49
CA TYR A 525 -0.36 13.34 27.25
C TYR A 525 -0.64 12.71 28.61
N ASP A 526 -0.25 13.43 29.65
CA ASP A 526 -0.50 13.04 31.03
C ASP A 526 -1.91 13.50 31.44
N LEU A 527 -2.79 12.54 31.71
CA LEU A 527 -4.20 12.80 32.02
C LEU A 527 -4.41 13.44 33.40
N ASP A 528 -3.50 13.21 34.35
CA ASP A 528 -3.62 13.70 35.72
C ASP A 528 -3.20 15.17 35.81
N THR A 529 -2.11 15.51 35.14
CA THR A 529 -1.57 16.88 35.10
C THR A 529 -2.12 17.70 33.94
N GLN A 530 -2.76 17.06 32.96
CA GLN A 530 -3.24 17.67 31.71
C GLN A 530 -2.11 18.34 30.93
N THR A 531 -0.92 17.73 30.92
CA THR A 531 0.25 18.27 30.24
C THR A 531 0.74 17.35 29.14
N PHE A 532 1.18 17.97 28.03
CA PHE A 532 1.86 17.25 26.96
C PHE A 532 3.36 17.15 27.27
N GLN A 533 3.88 15.93 27.28
CA GLN A 533 5.27 15.57 27.58
C GLN A 533 6.16 15.85 26.35
N ILE A 534 6.46 17.14 26.14
CA ILE A 534 7.19 17.63 24.96
C ILE A 534 8.55 16.95 24.80
N ASP A 535 9.32 16.80 25.88
CA ASP A 535 10.68 16.28 25.76
C ASP A 535 10.68 14.80 25.37
N ASP A 536 9.75 14.01 25.92
CA ASP A 536 9.61 12.58 25.60
C ASP A 536 9.20 12.42 24.13
N PHE A 537 8.30 13.26 23.65
CA PHE A 537 7.91 13.30 22.25
C PHE A 537 9.09 13.66 21.34
N ARG A 538 9.88 14.68 21.70
CA ARG A 538 11.08 15.09 20.95
C ARG A 538 12.14 13.99 20.88
N HIS A 539 12.32 13.25 21.97
CA HIS A 539 13.23 12.11 22.01
C HIS A 539 12.80 11.03 21.02
N SER A 540 11.52 10.65 21.03
CA SER A 540 10.99 9.67 20.07
C SER A 540 11.07 10.15 18.63
N VAL A 541 10.83 11.44 18.36
CA VAL A 541 11.05 12.05 17.03
C VAL A 541 12.49 11.84 16.58
N ARG A 542 13.47 12.15 17.44
CA ARG A 542 14.90 12.01 17.12
C ARG A 542 15.28 10.56 16.80
N LEU A 543 14.82 9.60 17.61
CA LEU A 543 15.11 8.19 17.38
C LEU A 543 14.49 7.68 16.08
N TRP A 544 13.22 8.01 15.81
CA TRP A 544 12.55 7.60 14.57
C TRP A 544 13.12 8.27 13.32
N THR A 545 13.56 9.53 13.40
CA THR A 545 14.28 10.15 12.28
C THR A 545 15.52 9.34 11.93
N ALA A 546 16.32 8.92 12.93
CA ALA A 546 17.47 8.06 12.70
C ALA A 546 17.06 6.69 12.13
N THR A 547 16.00 6.07 12.65
CA THR A 547 15.49 4.78 12.15
C THR A 547 15.08 4.85 10.68
N LEU A 548 14.33 5.89 10.29
CA LEU A 548 13.89 6.08 8.91
C LEU A 548 15.09 6.33 8.01
N GLU A 549 16.06 7.11 8.46
CA GLU A 549 17.24 7.40 7.67
C GLU A 549 18.11 6.14 7.46
N ILE A 550 18.38 5.37 8.52
CA ILE A 550 19.07 4.05 8.44
C ILE A 550 18.33 3.10 7.52
N SER A 551 17.01 3.17 7.53
CA SER A 551 16.16 2.31 6.71
C SER A 551 16.31 2.57 5.21
N VAL A 552 16.81 3.75 4.79
CA VAL A 552 17.18 4.02 3.40
C VAL A 552 18.45 3.23 3.02
N LEU A 553 19.45 3.19 3.91
CA LEU A 553 20.72 2.49 3.66
C LEU A 553 20.54 0.97 3.52
N MET A 554 19.70 0.38 4.37
CA MET A 554 19.53 -1.07 4.38
C MET A 554 18.64 -1.58 3.23
N ALA A 555 17.95 -0.71 2.51
CA ALA A 555 16.87 -1.11 1.61
C ALA A 555 17.33 -1.56 0.22
N GLN A 556 16.56 -2.47 -0.37
CA GLN A 556 16.58 -2.76 -1.80
C GLN A 556 15.29 -2.27 -2.48
N PHE A 557 15.35 -2.03 -3.78
CA PHE A 557 14.32 -1.37 -4.59
C PHE A 557 14.10 -2.10 -5.92
N PRO A 558 12.91 -2.00 -6.54
CA PRO A 558 12.57 -2.79 -7.75
C PRO A 558 13.19 -2.25 -9.06
N SER A 559 13.90 -1.13 -9.01
CA SER A 559 14.66 -0.60 -10.14
C SER A 559 15.87 0.24 -9.68
N GLU A 560 16.85 0.35 -10.57
CA GLU A 560 18.07 1.15 -10.35
C GLU A 560 17.76 2.62 -10.09
N GLU A 561 16.86 3.22 -10.87
CA GLU A 561 16.47 4.63 -10.69
C GLU A 561 15.84 4.89 -9.32
N ILE A 562 14.99 3.97 -8.83
CA ILE A 562 14.40 4.09 -7.50
C ILE A 562 15.47 3.94 -6.42
N ALA A 563 16.40 2.99 -6.57
CA ALA A 563 17.51 2.83 -5.64
C ALA A 563 18.36 4.10 -5.57
N ARG A 564 18.79 4.61 -6.73
CA ARG A 564 19.63 5.79 -6.86
C ARG A 564 18.97 7.03 -6.26
N LYS A 565 17.76 7.38 -6.72
CA LYS A 565 17.08 8.59 -6.22
C LYS A 565 16.69 8.47 -4.74
N SER A 566 16.27 7.31 -4.27
CA SER A 566 15.95 7.13 -2.84
C SER A 566 17.20 7.30 -1.97
N TYR A 567 18.37 6.85 -2.43
CA TYR A 567 19.65 7.07 -1.77
C TYR A 567 20.12 8.53 -1.80
N GLU A 568 19.98 9.21 -2.95
CA GLU A 568 20.38 10.61 -3.13
C GLU A 568 19.52 11.58 -2.31
N TYR A 569 18.19 11.40 -2.35
CA TYR A 569 17.24 12.34 -1.75
C TYR A 569 16.83 12.00 -0.31
N ARG A 570 16.94 10.72 0.10
CA ARG A 570 16.73 10.24 1.47
C ARG A 570 15.43 10.73 2.11
N THR A 571 14.31 10.62 1.38
CA THR A 571 13.03 11.13 1.85
C THR A 571 12.49 10.32 3.03
N LEU A 572 12.02 11.02 4.06
CA LEU A 572 11.53 10.42 5.31
C LEU A 572 10.08 10.87 5.55
N GLY A 573 9.22 9.95 6.00
CA GLY A 573 7.83 10.28 6.37
C GLY A 573 7.52 9.97 7.83
N LEU A 574 7.93 10.86 8.73
CA LEU A 574 7.55 10.78 10.14
C LEU A 574 6.24 11.52 10.38
N GLY A 575 5.19 10.78 10.70
CA GLY A 575 3.87 11.30 11.03
C GLY A 575 3.49 11.09 12.49
N TYR A 576 2.21 11.35 12.78
CA TYR A 576 1.61 11.12 14.09
C TYR A 576 0.21 10.51 13.94
N CYS A 577 -0.28 9.87 15.00
CA CYS A 577 -1.64 9.33 15.07
C CYS A 577 -2.34 9.71 16.38
N ASN A 578 -3.65 9.43 16.45
CA ASN A 578 -4.52 9.70 17.61
C ASN A 578 -4.66 11.18 18.00
N ILE A 579 -4.52 12.11 17.05
CA ILE A 579 -4.79 13.53 17.32
C ILE A 579 -6.25 13.76 17.77
N GLY A 580 -7.22 13.08 17.16
CA GLY A 580 -8.63 13.18 17.57
C GLY A 580 -8.83 12.75 19.02
N SER A 581 -8.31 11.58 19.41
CA SER A 581 -8.37 11.09 20.80
C SER A 581 -7.67 12.05 21.77
N LEU A 582 -6.52 12.60 21.39
CA LEU A 582 -5.82 13.60 22.19
C LEU A 582 -6.70 14.84 22.43
N LEU A 583 -7.26 15.42 21.36
CA LEU A 583 -8.14 16.59 21.46
C LEU A 583 -9.36 16.31 22.36
N MET A 584 -9.97 15.13 22.22
CA MET A 584 -11.07 14.70 23.09
C MET A 584 -10.64 14.63 24.57
N HIS A 585 -9.46 14.07 24.87
CA HIS A 585 -8.92 14.03 26.23
C HIS A 585 -8.54 15.42 26.79
N MET A 586 -8.19 16.36 25.91
CA MET A 586 -7.94 17.76 26.27
C MET A 586 -9.23 18.58 26.44
N GLY A 587 -10.40 18.01 26.10
CA GLY A 587 -11.67 18.73 26.10
C GLY A 587 -11.76 19.79 24.99
N ILE A 588 -11.00 19.62 23.90
CA ILE A 588 -11.01 20.50 22.73
C ILE A 588 -11.92 19.87 21.66
N PRO A 589 -13.05 20.50 21.31
CA PRO A 589 -14.03 19.96 20.36
C PRO A 589 -13.58 20.01 18.90
#